data_AF-A0A2S2R4K4-F1
#
_entry.id   AF-A0A2S2R4K4-F1
#
_cell.length_a   1.000
_cell.length_b   1.000
_cell.length_c   1.000
_cell.angle_alpha   90.00
_cell.angle_beta   90.00
_cell.angle_gamma   90.00
#
_symmetry.space_group_name_H-M   'P 1'
#
loop_
_entity.id
_entity.type
_entity.pdbx_description
1 polymer ?
#
loop_
_entity_poly.entity_id
_entity_poly.type
_entity_poly.pdbx_seq_one_letter_code
_entity_poly.pdbx_strand_id
1 'polypeptide(L)'
;YIKTLESQSHLITVPLDICPTYWPLASHSLSLYPMPDLVCIADANAPEYSTRNSNDPNSSNTKISSSGCVFFNPSSFARNKYTFSVYMTAQHQIEESQLPDDEEDTNMDSDDIVAPKEKHIGR
;
A
#
# COMPACT_ATOMS: atom_id res chain seq x y z
N TYR A 1 -6.96 1.16 -14.63
CA TYR A 1 -7.51 -0.20 -14.64
C TYR A 1 -8.61 -0.39 -13.59
N ILE A 2 -8.68 0.39 -12.48
CA ILE A 2 -9.82 0.33 -11.51
C ILE A 2 -11.20 0.41 -12.16
N LYS A 3 -11.47 1.45 -12.97
CA LYS A 3 -12.75 1.59 -13.68
C LYS A 3 -13.09 0.36 -14.52
N THR A 4 -12.08 -0.31 -15.09
CA THR A 4 -12.25 -1.53 -15.87
C THR A 4 -12.67 -2.68 -14.96
N LEU A 5 -11.99 -2.91 -13.85
CA LEU A 5 -12.35 -3.95 -12.88
C LEU A 5 -13.74 -3.73 -12.30
N GLU A 6 -14.07 -2.48 -11.98
CA GLU A 6 -15.37 -2.08 -11.47
C GLU A 6 -16.48 -2.34 -12.49
N SER A 7 -16.26 -1.96 -13.75
CA SER A 7 -17.25 -2.14 -14.82
C SER A 7 -17.41 -3.60 -15.25
N GLN A 8 -16.31 -4.35 -15.31
CA GLN A 8 -16.33 -5.76 -15.71
C GLN A 8 -16.75 -6.69 -14.57
N SER A 9 -16.60 -6.23 -13.31
CA SER A 9 -16.79 -7.05 -12.11
C SER A 9 -16.08 -8.41 -12.23
N HIS A 10 -14.85 -8.41 -12.74
CA HIS A 10 -14.08 -9.62 -13.01
C HIS A 10 -12.57 -9.30 -12.99
N LEU A 11 -11.76 -10.19 -12.41
CA LEU A 11 -10.30 -10.00 -12.28
C LEU A 11 -9.56 -10.23 -13.60
N ILE A 12 -10.07 -11.12 -14.45
CA ILE A 12 -9.55 -11.28 -15.82
C ILE A 12 -10.19 -10.23 -16.71
N THR A 13 -9.37 -9.28 -17.18
CA THR A 13 -9.79 -8.19 -18.07
C THR A 13 -9.12 -8.26 -19.44
N VAL A 14 -8.34 -9.32 -19.69
CA VAL A 14 -7.61 -9.56 -20.94
C VAL A 14 -7.92 -10.96 -21.48
N PRO A 15 -7.71 -11.23 -22.77
CA PRO A 15 -7.88 -12.55 -23.35
C PRO A 15 -7.01 -13.63 -22.68
N LEU A 16 -7.44 -14.89 -22.77
CA LEU A 16 -6.78 -16.04 -22.14
C LEU A 16 -5.38 -16.33 -22.69
N ASP A 17 -5.10 -15.94 -23.93
CA ASP A 17 -3.77 -16.07 -24.52
C ASP A 17 -2.74 -15.19 -23.80
N ILE A 18 -3.19 -14.13 -23.10
CA ILE A 18 -2.37 -13.23 -22.31
C ILE A 18 -2.42 -13.60 -20.82
N CYS A 19 -3.59 -14.04 -20.33
CA CYS A 19 -3.80 -14.47 -18.95
C CYS A 19 -4.35 -15.91 -18.92
N PRO A 20 -3.47 -16.93 -19.02
CA PRO A 20 -3.89 -18.33 -18.99
C PRO A 20 -4.63 -18.63 -17.68
N THR A 21 -5.85 -19.12 -17.82
CA THR A 21 -6.73 -19.38 -16.68
C THR A 21 -7.32 -20.77 -16.77
N TYR A 22 -7.43 -21.43 -15.63
CA TYR A 22 -8.12 -22.71 -15.54
C TYR A 22 -9.64 -22.53 -15.74
N TRP A 23 -10.11 -22.91 -16.92
CA TRP A 23 -11.49 -22.72 -17.39
C TRP A 23 -12.59 -23.10 -16.40
N PRO A 24 -12.53 -24.25 -15.70
CA PRO A 24 -13.60 -24.63 -14.78
C PRO A 24 -13.80 -23.65 -13.63
N LEU A 25 -12.76 -22.90 -13.24
CA LEU A 25 -12.83 -21.95 -12.14
C LEU A 25 -12.94 -20.48 -12.60
N ALA A 26 -12.60 -20.20 -13.85
CA ALA A 26 -12.48 -18.84 -14.40
C ALA A 26 -13.69 -17.96 -14.10
N SER A 27 -14.91 -18.45 -14.35
CA SER A 27 -16.12 -17.63 -14.28
C SER A 27 -16.56 -17.28 -12.86
N HIS A 28 -16.29 -18.11 -11.86
CA HIS A 28 -16.81 -17.93 -10.50
C HIS A 28 -15.75 -17.51 -9.47
N SER A 29 -14.51 -17.99 -9.59
CA SER A 29 -13.44 -17.68 -8.62
C SER A 29 -12.79 -16.33 -8.89
N LEU A 30 -12.92 -15.83 -10.13
CA LEU A 30 -12.34 -14.55 -10.56
C LEU A 30 -13.43 -13.49 -10.82
N SER A 31 -14.69 -13.84 -10.57
CA SER A 31 -15.80 -12.89 -10.53
C SER A 31 -15.69 -12.00 -9.30
N LEU A 32 -15.83 -10.70 -9.52
CA LEU A 32 -16.07 -9.72 -8.47
C LEU A 32 -17.56 -9.40 -8.36
N TYR A 33 -18.45 -10.19 -8.97
CA TYR A 33 -19.89 -10.04 -8.81
C TYR A 33 -20.45 -11.09 -7.84
N PRO A 34 -21.18 -10.69 -6.77
CA PRO A 34 -21.47 -9.30 -6.37
C PRO A 34 -20.22 -8.53 -5.92
N MET A 35 -20.20 -7.22 -6.16
CA MET A 35 -19.05 -6.33 -5.87
C MET A 35 -18.65 -6.44 -4.39
N PRO A 36 -17.38 -6.80 -4.08
CA PRO A 36 -16.91 -6.83 -2.69
C PRO A 36 -16.74 -5.41 -2.14
N ASP A 37 -16.64 -5.30 -0.81
CA ASP A 37 -16.37 -4.01 -0.16
C ASP A 37 -14.92 -3.55 -0.34
N LEU A 38 -14.00 -4.48 -0.62
CA LEU A 38 -12.58 -4.21 -0.81
C LEU A 38 -11.91 -5.21 -1.76
N VAL A 39 -11.01 -4.72 -2.61
CA VAL A 39 -10.14 -5.48 -3.51
C VAL A 39 -8.69 -5.02 -3.34
N CYS A 40 -7.84 -5.94 -2.91
CA CYS A 40 -6.38 -5.75 -2.90
C CYS A 40 -5.79 -6.27 -4.21
N ILE A 41 -5.11 -5.40 -4.95
CA ILE A 41 -4.45 -5.72 -6.21
C ILE A 41 -2.97 -5.57 -5.95
N ALA A 42 -2.35 -6.61 -5.39
CA ALA A 42 -0.94 -6.63 -5.03
C ALA A 42 -0.04 -6.72 -6.27
N ASP A 43 0.00 -5.64 -7.05
CA ASP A 43 0.79 -5.52 -8.27
C ASP A 43 2.12 -4.83 -7.97
N ALA A 44 3.19 -5.61 -8.03
CA ALA A 44 4.54 -5.14 -7.78
C ALA A 44 5.04 -4.13 -8.84
N ASN A 45 4.44 -4.13 -10.03
CA ASN A 45 4.82 -3.27 -11.15
C ASN A 45 4.01 -1.97 -11.21
N ALA A 46 2.91 -1.88 -10.46
CA ALA A 46 2.16 -0.65 -10.29
C ALA A 46 2.62 0.09 -9.02
N PRO A 47 2.59 1.44 -9.03
CA PRO A 47 2.81 2.20 -7.80
C PRO A 47 1.69 1.94 -6.78
N GLU A 48 1.95 2.33 -5.54
CA GLU A 48 0.95 2.32 -4.50
C GLU A 48 -0.22 3.27 -4.83
N TYR A 49 -1.43 2.82 -4.53
CA TYR A 49 -2.64 3.64 -4.62
C TYR A 49 -3.73 3.09 -3.71
N SER A 50 -4.67 3.97 -3.34
CA SER A 50 -5.93 3.61 -2.71
C SER A 50 -7.05 4.49 -3.27
N THR A 51 -8.22 3.92 -3.54
CA THR A 51 -9.43 4.67 -3.94
C THR A 51 -10.16 5.31 -2.76
N ARG A 52 -9.75 4.98 -1.53
CA ARG A 52 -10.32 5.50 -0.29
C ARG A 52 -9.24 6.25 0.48
N ASN A 53 -9.59 7.45 0.92
CA ASN A 53 -8.76 8.45 1.57
C ASN A 53 -7.50 7.87 2.25
N SER A 54 -6.32 8.16 1.72
CA SER A 54 -5.18 8.37 2.62
C SER A 54 -5.49 9.62 3.43
N ASN A 55 -5.05 9.70 4.68
CA ASN A 55 -5.31 10.85 5.56
C ASN A 55 -4.62 12.16 5.09
N ASP A 56 -4.13 12.21 3.85
CA ASP A 56 -3.47 13.35 3.24
C ASP A 56 -4.43 14.15 2.33
N PRO A 57 -4.91 15.33 2.78
CA PRO A 57 -5.80 16.18 1.98
C PRO A 57 -5.13 16.77 0.72
N ASN A 58 -3.81 16.62 0.55
CA ASN A 58 -3.08 17.07 -0.64
C ASN A 58 -2.81 15.95 -1.66
N SER A 59 -3.21 14.71 -1.36
CA SER A 59 -3.07 13.58 -2.28
C SER A 59 -4.10 13.68 -3.41
N SER A 60 -3.74 14.42 -4.46
CA SER A 60 -4.52 14.65 -5.69
C SER A 60 -4.88 13.38 -6.50
N ASN A 61 -4.54 12.18 -6.02
CA ASN A 61 -4.75 10.90 -6.71
C ASN A 61 -5.86 10.03 -6.13
N THR A 62 -6.64 10.50 -5.14
CA THR A 62 -7.77 9.73 -4.60
C THR A 62 -8.91 9.62 -5.62
N LYS A 63 -8.84 8.62 -6.49
CA LYS A 63 -9.91 8.28 -7.42
C LYS A 63 -11.00 7.52 -6.68
N ILE A 64 -12.09 8.20 -6.38
CA ILE A 64 -13.29 7.62 -5.76
C ILE A 64 -13.82 6.50 -6.67
N SER A 65 -13.99 5.32 -6.08
CA SER A 65 -14.70 4.18 -6.69
C SER A 65 -16.20 4.47 -6.70
N SER A 66 -16.88 4.22 -7.82
CA SER A 66 -18.32 4.54 -7.98
C SER A 66 -19.22 3.48 -7.32
N SER A 67 -18.70 2.26 -7.11
CA SER A 67 -19.40 1.09 -6.58
C SER A 67 -19.42 1.03 -5.06
N GLY A 68 -18.68 1.91 -4.37
CA GLY A 68 -18.46 1.82 -2.92
C GLY A 68 -17.36 0.83 -2.52
N CYS A 69 -16.87 0.02 -3.45
CA CYS A 69 -15.73 -0.88 -3.25
C CYS A 69 -14.41 -0.10 -3.09
N VAL A 70 -13.59 -0.49 -2.14
CA VAL A 70 -12.25 0.05 -1.94
C VAL A 70 -11.24 -0.75 -2.75
N PHE A 71 -10.55 -0.11 -3.68
CA PHE A 71 -9.44 -0.73 -4.39
C PHE A 71 -8.12 -0.14 -3.91
N PHE A 72 -7.16 -1.00 -3.62
CA PHE A 72 -5.81 -0.55 -3.26
C PHE A 72 -4.73 -1.51 -3.78
N ASN A 73 -3.51 -0.99 -3.89
CA ASN A 73 -2.30 -1.76 -4.17
C ASN A 73 -1.21 -1.36 -3.17
N PRO A 74 -0.70 -2.30 -2.36
CA PRO A 74 0.43 -2.06 -1.46
C PRO A 74 1.78 -1.94 -2.21
N SER A 75 1.81 -2.09 -3.54
CA SER A 75 3.04 -2.13 -4.34
C SER A 75 3.97 -3.29 -3.95
N SER A 76 5.21 -3.24 -4.43
CA SER A 76 6.23 -4.25 -4.14
C SER A 76 6.86 -4.00 -2.76
N PHE A 77 6.67 -4.92 -1.82
CA PHE A 77 7.27 -4.85 -0.48
C PHE A 77 8.80 -4.63 -0.53
N ALA A 78 9.53 -5.45 -1.30
CA ALA A 78 10.99 -5.36 -1.38
C ALA A 78 11.52 -4.13 -2.13
N ARG A 79 10.74 -3.54 -3.04
CA ARG A 79 11.15 -2.33 -3.78
C ARG A 79 10.65 -1.03 -3.16
N ASN A 80 9.67 -1.13 -2.25
CA ASN A 80 9.05 -0.01 -1.56
C ASN A 80 9.49 0.03 -0.10
N LYS A 81 10.79 -0.19 0.19
CA LYS A 81 11.38 -0.09 1.53
C LYS A 81 10.60 -0.82 2.63
N TYR A 82 10.11 -2.03 2.35
CA TYR A 82 9.32 -2.83 3.28
C TYR A 82 8.02 -2.15 3.75
N THR A 83 7.41 -1.33 2.89
CA THR A 83 6.08 -0.75 3.09
C THR A 83 4.99 -1.80 2.87
N PHE A 84 4.00 -1.80 3.77
CA PHE A 84 2.80 -2.63 3.70
C PHE A 84 1.57 -1.84 4.16
N SER A 85 0.40 -2.23 3.69
CA SER A 85 -0.86 -1.58 4.05
C SER A 85 -1.67 -2.44 5.03
N VAL A 86 -2.30 -1.79 6.00
CA VAL A 86 -3.19 -2.40 7.00
C VAL A 86 -4.61 -1.95 6.74
N TYR A 87 -5.52 -2.90 6.54
CA TYR A 87 -6.95 -2.59 6.40
C TYR A 87 -7.67 -2.71 7.74
N MET A 88 -8.16 -1.58 8.23
CA MET A 88 -8.98 -1.47 9.44
C MET A 88 -10.44 -1.77 9.11
N THR A 89 -10.86 -3.02 9.29
CA THR A 89 -12.20 -3.50 8.90
C THR A 89 -13.34 -2.74 9.56
N ALA A 90 -13.21 -2.33 10.83
CA ALA A 90 -14.25 -1.58 11.55
C ALA A 90 -14.44 -0.14 11.02
N GLN A 91 -13.39 0.45 10.46
CA GLN A 91 -13.37 1.84 10.00
C GLN A 91 -13.48 1.95 8.47
N HIS A 92 -13.31 0.83 7.76
CA HIS A 92 -13.19 0.77 6.30
C HIS A 92 -12.09 1.73 5.81
N GLN A 93 -10.94 1.70 6.50
CA GLN A 93 -9.80 2.57 6.25
C GLN A 93 -8.54 1.75 6.01
N ILE A 94 -7.63 2.30 5.22
CA ILE A 94 -6.33 1.70 4.90
C ILE A 94 -5.27 2.62 5.49
N GLU A 95 -4.36 2.04 6.27
CA GLU A 95 -3.20 2.71 6.83
C GLU A 95 -1.92 2.14 6.21
N GLU A 96 -0.92 2.98 6.02
CA GLU A 96 0.39 2.60 5.49
C GLU A 96 1.37 2.44 6.66
N SER A 97 2.19 1.40 6.60
CA SER A 97 3.23 1.12 7.59
C SER A 97 4.50 0.67 6.87
N GLN A 98 5.66 1.00 7.44
CA GLN A 98 6.96 0.71 6.85
C GLN A 98 7.88 0.11 7.91
N LEU A 99 8.61 -0.95 7.57
CA LEU A 99 9.65 -1.49 8.44
C LEU A 99 10.96 -0.70 8.29
N PRO A 100 11.81 -0.67 9.33
CA PRO A 100 13.15 -0.11 9.23
C PRO A 100 13.94 -0.82 8.12
N ASP A 101 14.71 -0.05 7.36
CA ASP A 101 15.75 -0.59 6.49
C ASP A 101 17.02 -0.76 7.34
N ASP A 102 17.61 -1.96 7.37
CA ASP A 102 18.81 -2.28 8.18
C ASP A 102 20.02 -1.36 7.87
N GLU A 103 19.97 -0.60 6.77
CA GLU A 103 21.03 0.34 6.37
C GLU A 103 20.96 1.72 7.07
N GLU A 104 19.85 2.07 7.74
CA GLU A 104 19.70 3.39 8.40
C GLU A 104 20.23 3.43 9.84
N ASP A 105 20.51 2.28 10.47
CA ASP A 105 20.94 2.18 11.89
C ASP A 105 22.45 2.39 12.13
N THR A 106 23.25 2.66 11.09
CA THR A 106 24.72 2.80 11.23
C THR A 106 25.24 4.22 11.49
N ASN A 107 24.36 5.24 11.58
CA ASN A 107 24.78 6.65 11.67
C ASN A 107 24.37 7.40 12.95
N MET A 108 23.86 6.73 13.99
CA MET A 108 23.66 7.34 15.31
C MET A 108 24.61 6.72 16.32
N ASP A 109 25.79 7.33 16.51
CA ASP A 109 26.54 7.40 17.79
C ASP A 109 27.99 7.85 17.53
N SER A 110 28.23 9.13 17.20
CA SER A 110 29.60 9.68 17.34
C SER A 110 29.74 11.14 17.78
N ASP A 111 28.67 11.95 17.85
CA ASP A 111 28.83 13.40 18.07
C ASP A 111 28.49 13.94 19.47
N ASP A 112 28.09 13.11 20.46
CA ASP A 112 27.71 13.59 21.81
C ASP A 112 28.69 13.20 22.94
N ILE A 113 30.00 13.46 22.74
CA ILE A 113 30.95 13.56 23.87
C ILE A 113 31.44 15.01 23.98
N VAL A 114 30.56 15.91 24.45
CA VAL A 114 30.99 17.22 24.97
C VAL A 114 31.46 17.02 26.42
N ALA A 115 32.78 17.02 26.62
CA ALA A 115 33.38 17.00 27.95
C ALA A 115 32.96 18.25 28.78
N PRO A 116 32.57 18.10 30.06
CA PRO A 116 32.20 19.24 30.88
C PRO A 116 33.46 20.03 31.28
N LYS A 117 33.48 21.34 30.99
CA LYS A 117 34.53 22.27 31.47
C LYS A 117 34.44 22.43 32.98
N GLU A 118 35.46 21.99 33.70
CA GLU A 118 35.66 22.27 35.13
C GLU A 118 35.74 23.78 35.38
N LYS A 119 34.87 24.28 36.26
CA LYS A 119 34.87 25.66 36.73
C LYS A 119 35.88 25.78 37.88
N HIS A 120 37.01 26.44 37.65
CA HIS A 120 37.93 26.82 38.72
C HIS A 120 37.29 27.91 39.59
N ILE A 121 36.96 27.57 40.83
CA ILE A 121 36.57 28.50 41.89
C ILE A 121 37.84 28.93 42.64
N GLY A 122 38.03 30.25 42.74
CA GLY A 122 39.18 30.87 43.37
C GLY A 122 39.19 30.77 44.89
N ARG A 123 40.39 31.01 45.43
CA ARG A 123 40.65 31.57 46.75
C ARG A 123 41.79 32.56 46.64
#